data_AF-F2EAE4-F1
#
_entry.id   AF-F2EAE4-F1
#
_cell.length_a   1.000
_cell.length_b   1.000
_cell.length_c   1.000
_cell.angle_alpha   90.00
_cell.angle_beta   90.00
_cell.angle_gamma   90.00
#
_symmetry.space_group_name_H-M   'P 1'
#
loop_
_entity.id
_entity.type
_entity.pdbx_description
1 polymer ?
#
loop_
_entity_poly.entity_id
_entity_poly.type
_entity_poly.pdbx_seq_one_letter_code
_entity_poly.pdbx_strand_id
1 'polypeptide(L)'
;MFLPEGGGRDGITSVHLWMAGRKIYAEVRVLGSDGWGVPATAEIDIELPHPHATTFLEEMLPPVRGKVFMVTTSGYTLGLDLATSTFFTLELPVGVRRGYLLSCAEDSGLYLVSAHGFQLSLWLNRMTGDGNGAAGWLLVDTFNIREGCTRFAGQNLTSMPQDGDFLRVAAVGDNAEFVFLDYATYGVVLYVHLRSRVVEKVYEQPPYGHGNVHPGISRIHISPFMMMWPPVFPALKGGHDQGQ
;
A
#
# COMPACT_ATOMS: atom_id res chain seq x y z
N MET A 1 0.23 15.26 0.22
CA MET A 1 1.10 16.17 -0.55
C MET A 1 2.17 15.35 -1.21
N PHE A 2 2.46 15.63 -2.48
CA PHE A 2 3.39 14.88 -3.30
C PHE A 2 4.41 15.82 -3.93
N LEU A 3 5.66 15.36 -3.96
CA LEU A 3 6.71 16.02 -4.73
C LEU A 3 6.46 15.83 -6.23
N PRO A 4 6.90 16.77 -7.08
CA PRO A 4 6.83 16.59 -8.52
C PRO A 4 7.66 15.39 -8.96
N GLU A 5 7.19 14.66 -9.97
CA GLU A 5 7.85 13.45 -10.49
C GLU A 5 9.30 13.71 -10.93
N GLY A 6 9.64 14.94 -11.33
CA GLY A 6 10.99 15.36 -11.71
C GLY A 6 11.89 15.89 -10.56
N GLY A 7 11.44 15.84 -9.30
CA GLY A 7 12.26 16.22 -8.14
C GLY A 7 12.49 17.72 -7.89
N GLY A 8 11.81 18.60 -8.63
CA GLY A 8 11.82 20.06 -8.40
C GLY A 8 11.10 20.50 -7.12
N ARG A 9 11.28 21.76 -6.71
CA ARG A 9 10.52 22.39 -5.61
C ARG A 9 9.23 23.08 -6.07
N ASP A 10 9.19 23.51 -7.33
CA ASP A 10 7.98 24.02 -7.98
C ASP A 10 7.16 22.85 -8.51
N GLY A 11 5.83 22.92 -8.36
CA GLY A 11 4.93 21.85 -8.80
C GLY A 11 4.59 20.79 -7.74
N ILE A 12 4.79 21.09 -6.45
CA ILE A 12 4.27 20.24 -5.36
C ILE A 12 2.75 20.14 -5.52
N THR A 13 2.25 18.90 -5.57
CA THR A 13 0.82 18.64 -5.72
C THR A 13 0.21 18.25 -4.37
N SER A 14 -0.76 19.03 -3.91
CA SER A 14 -1.62 18.66 -2.79
C SER A 14 -2.91 18.06 -3.34
N VAL A 15 -3.20 16.83 -2.94
CA VAL A 15 -4.49 16.17 -3.20
C VAL A 15 -5.17 16.00 -1.85
N HIS A 16 -6.33 16.64 -1.68
CA HIS A 16 -7.20 16.47 -0.52
C HIS A 16 -8.40 15.63 -0.92
N LEU A 17 -8.59 14.50 -0.26
CA LEU A 17 -9.68 13.57 -0.54
C LEU A 17 -10.62 13.51 0.65
N TRP A 18 -11.92 13.57 0.37
CA TRP A 18 -12.94 13.33 1.38
C TRP A 18 -14.13 12.61 0.79
N MET A 19 -14.87 11.94 1.65
CA MET A 19 -16.12 11.26 1.30
C MET A 19 -17.29 12.03 1.91
N ALA A 20 -18.36 12.22 1.13
CA ALA A 20 -19.65 12.63 1.66
C ALA A 20 -20.74 11.70 1.12
N GLY A 21 -21.37 10.93 2.00
CA GLY A 21 -22.35 9.91 1.62
C GLY A 21 -21.72 8.83 0.73
N ARG A 22 -22.14 8.75 -0.54
CA ARG A 22 -21.61 7.81 -1.54
C ARG A 22 -20.67 8.46 -2.56
N LYS A 23 -20.32 9.73 -2.34
CA LYS A 23 -19.43 10.49 -3.23
C LYS A 23 -18.04 10.59 -2.63
N ILE A 24 -17.04 10.43 -3.50
CA ILE A 24 -15.66 10.83 -3.22
C ILE A 24 -15.40 12.14 -3.96
N TYR A 25 -14.77 13.06 -3.26
CA TYR A 25 -14.31 14.33 -3.77
C TYR A 25 -12.80 14.38 -3.70
N ALA A 26 -12.19 14.97 -4.73
CA ALA A 26 -10.79 15.38 -4.68
C ALA A 26 -10.70 16.89 -4.92
N GLU A 27 -9.82 17.52 -4.15
CA GLU A 27 -9.35 18.87 -4.42
C GLU A 27 -7.85 18.80 -4.70
N VAL A 28 -7.46 19.25 -5.89
CA VAL A 28 -6.07 19.28 -6.35
C VAL A 28 -5.57 20.71 -6.36
N ARG A 29 -4.46 20.95 -5.67
CA ARG A 29 -3.75 22.25 -5.67
C ARG A 29 -2.30 22.02 -6.04
N VAL A 30 -1.77 22.88 -6.89
CA VAL A 30 -0.35 22.88 -7.27
C VAL A 30 0.31 24.10 -6.66
N LEU A 31 1.47 23.90 -6.03
CA LEU A 31 2.30 24.99 -5.52
C LEU A 31 3.11 25.59 -6.67
N GLY A 32 2.86 26.86 -6.95
CA GLY A 32 3.66 27.67 -7.88
C GLY A 32 4.57 28.66 -7.13
N SER A 33 5.26 29.52 -7.90
CA SER A 33 6.15 30.56 -7.37
C SER A 33 5.44 31.54 -6.43
N ASP A 34 4.16 31.81 -6.70
CA ASP A 34 3.34 32.81 -6.01
C ASP A 34 2.50 32.20 -4.87
N GLY A 35 2.75 30.93 -4.53
CA GLY A 35 2.00 30.17 -3.54
C GLY A 35 1.07 29.11 -4.14
N TRP A 36 0.07 28.68 -3.36
CA TRP A 36 -0.87 27.66 -3.81
C TRP A 36 -1.82 28.22 -4.88
N GLY A 37 -1.90 27.52 -6.02
CA GLY A 37 -2.86 27.86 -7.08
C GLY A 37 -4.32 27.62 -6.69
N VAL A 38 -5.23 28.09 -7.55
CA VAL A 38 -6.68 27.85 -7.43
C VAL A 38 -6.94 26.33 -7.47
N PRO A 39 -7.75 25.79 -6.54
CA PRO A 39 -8.04 24.37 -6.54
C PRO A 39 -8.88 23.94 -7.74
N ALA A 40 -8.50 22.81 -8.34
CA ALA A 40 -9.37 22.07 -9.23
C ALA A 40 -10.07 20.95 -8.44
N THR A 41 -11.37 20.74 -8.70
CA THR A 41 -12.20 19.79 -7.96
C THR A 41 -12.70 18.68 -8.86
N ALA A 42 -12.61 17.44 -8.37
CA ALA A 42 -13.17 16.25 -9.00
C ALA A 42 -14.20 15.60 -8.07
N GLU A 43 -15.25 15.00 -8.64
CA GLU A 43 -16.17 14.14 -7.87
C GLU A 43 -16.45 12.83 -8.62
N ILE A 44 -16.71 11.76 -7.86
CA ILE A 44 -17.17 10.47 -8.38
C ILE A 44 -18.12 9.81 -7.38
N ASP A 45 -19.19 9.22 -7.90
CA ASP A 45 -20.08 8.35 -7.14
C ASP A 45 -19.47 6.94 -7.05
N ILE A 46 -19.43 6.41 -5.84
CA ILE A 46 -18.99 5.03 -5.60
C ILE A 46 -20.12 4.19 -5.02
N GLU A 47 -20.23 2.96 -5.52
CA GLU A 47 -21.04 1.94 -4.88
C GLU A 47 -20.29 1.41 -3.65
N LEU A 48 -20.65 1.93 -2.48
CA LEU A 48 -20.17 1.40 -1.21
C LEU A 48 -20.89 0.07 -0.93
N PRO A 49 -20.16 -1.04 -0.75
CA PRO A 49 -20.79 -2.30 -0.33
C PRO A 49 -21.36 -2.21 1.09
N HIS A 50 -20.93 -1.24 1.91
CA HIS A 50 -21.41 -1.06 3.28
C HIS A 50 -21.75 0.42 3.57
N PRO A 51 -23.00 0.74 3.98
CA PRO A 51 -23.45 2.12 4.25
C PRO A 51 -22.80 2.78 5.48
N HIS A 52 -21.94 2.06 6.22
CA HIS A 52 -21.27 2.54 7.44
C HIS A 52 -19.74 2.48 7.36
N ALA A 53 -19.17 2.33 6.16
CA ALA A 53 -17.71 2.32 6.02
C ALA A 53 -17.13 3.69 6.37
N THR A 54 -16.43 3.79 7.50
CA THR A 54 -15.74 5.01 7.95
C THR A 54 -14.40 5.23 7.25
N THR A 55 -13.82 4.17 6.69
CA THR A 55 -12.53 4.20 5.97
C THR A 55 -12.70 3.64 4.56
N PHE A 56 -12.44 4.47 3.54
CA PHE A 56 -12.57 4.08 2.14
C PHE A 56 -11.24 3.83 1.44
N LEU A 57 -10.14 4.41 1.93
CA LEU A 57 -8.80 4.26 1.35
C LEU A 57 -7.99 3.24 2.16
N GLU A 58 -7.38 2.30 1.45
CA GLU A 58 -6.37 1.39 1.98
C GLU A 58 -4.96 1.91 1.68
N GLU A 59 -4.76 2.48 0.48
CA GLU A 59 -3.49 3.04 0.03
C GLU A 59 -3.73 4.16 -0.99
N MET A 60 -2.84 5.15 -1.01
CA MET A 60 -2.75 6.14 -2.08
C MET A 60 -1.28 6.29 -2.48
N LEU A 61 -1.00 6.02 -3.75
CA LEU A 61 0.34 6.15 -4.30
C LEU A 61 0.69 7.61 -4.59
N PRO A 62 1.99 7.96 -4.63
CA PRO A 62 2.41 9.20 -5.26
C PRO A 62 2.00 9.23 -6.75
N PRO A 63 1.99 10.42 -7.38
CA PRO A 63 1.67 10.55 -8.80
C PRO A 63 2.57 9.66 -9.66
N VAL A 64 1.93 8.96 -10.58
CA VAL A 64 2.58 8.15 -11.61
C VAL A 64 2.06 8.62 -12.95
N ARG A 65 2.93 9.24 -13.75
CA ARG A 65 2.62 9.79 -15.07
C ARG A 65 1.43 10.76 -15.02
N GLY A 66 1.42 11.65 -14.02
CA GLY A 66 0.39 12.67 -13.84
C GLY A 66 -0.95 12.15 -13.31
N LYS A 67 -1.00 10.91 -12.82
CA LYS A 67 -2.21 10.30 -12.26
C LYS A 67 -1.94 9.79 -10.85
N VAL A 68 -2.91 9.94 -9.95
CA VAL A 68 -2.86 9.41 -8.58
C VAL A 68 -3.75 8.19 -8.48
N PHE A 69 -3.22 7.11 -7.91
CA PHE A 69 -3.96 5.84 -7.75
C PHE A 69 -4.27 5.58 -6.29
N MET A 70 -5.48 5.11 -6.05
CA MET A 70 -6.06 4.91 -4.73
C MET A 70 -6.69 3.51 -4.67
N VAL A 71 -6.16 2.68 -3.77
CA VAL A 71 -6.75 1.37 -3.47
C VAL A 71 -7.86 1.57 -2.45
N THR A 72 -9.07 1.13 -2.77
CA THR A 72 -10.21 1.28 -1.87
C THR A 72 -10.47 0.02 -1.06
N THR A 73 -11.04 0.19 0.13
CA THR A 73 -11.45 -0.94 1.00
C THR A 73 -12.56 -1.81 0.39
N SER A 74 -13.26 -1.28 -0.62
CA SER A 74 -14.28 -1.96 -1.42
C SER A 74 -13.71 -2.87 -2.51
N GLY A 75 -12.41 -2.80 -2.80
CA GLY A 75 -11.72 -3.70 -3.72
C GLY A 75 -11.57 -3.20 -5.15
N TYR A 76 -12.06 -2.01 -5.50
CA TYR A 76 -11.70 -1.34 -6.75
C TYR A 76 -10.57 -0.33 -6.51
N THR A 77 -9.83 -0.01 -7.58
CA THR A 77 -8.84 1.05 -7.58
C THR A 77 -9.39 2.25 -8.33
N LEU A 78 -9.28 3.44 -7.74
CA LEU A 78 -9.59 4.69 -8.41
C LEU A 78 -8.30 5.34 -8.89
N GLY A 79 -8.35 5.90 -10.09
CA GLY A 79 -7.36 6.84 -10.59
C GLY A 79 -7.94 8.24 -10.60
N LEU A 80 -7.11 9.23 -10.30
CA LEU A 80 -7.39 10.65 -10.48
C LEU A 80 -6.38 11.20 -11.48
N ASP A 81 -6.86 11.65 -12.63
CA ASP A 81 -6.02 12.38 -13.58
C ASP A 81 -5.85 13.82 -13.09
N LEU A 82 -4.61 14.22 -12.81
CA LEU A 82 -4.30 15.52 -12.25
C LEU A 82 -4.43 16.66 -13.27
N ALA A 83 -4.30 16.36 -14.57
CA ALA A 83 -4.40 17.36 -15.62
C ALA A 83 -5.86 17.75 -15.88
N THR A 84 -6.76 16.77 -15.88
CA THR A 84 -8.20 17.01 -16.11
C THR A 84 -9.00 17.14 -14.82
N SER A 85 -8.43 16.75 -13.67
CA SER A 85 -9.15 16.63 -12.40
C SER A 85 -10.40 15.75 -12.54
N THR A 86 -10.24 14.58 -13.14
CA THR A 86 -11.32 13.60 -13.32
C THR A 86 -10.94 12.26 -12.73
N PHE A 87 -11.89 11.66 -12.02
CA PHE A 87 -11.75 10.29 -11.55
C PHE A 87 -12.04 9.29 -12.66
N PHE A 88 -11.40 8.14 -12.57
CA PHE A 88 -11.71 6.95 -13.33
C PHE A 88 -11.47 5.70 -12.48
N THR A 89 -12.04 4.57 -12.90
CA THR A 89 -11.77 3.28 -12.25
C THR A 89 -10.68 2.57 -13.02
N LEU A 90 -9.64 2.12 -12.31
CA LEU A 90 -8.62 1.24 -12.86
C LEU A 90 -9.13 -0.19 -12.82
N GLU A 91 -9.27 -0.82 -13.98
CA GLU A 91 -9.63 -2.24 -14.07
C GLU A 91 -8.49 -3.10 -13.50
N LEU A 92 -8.85 -4.14 -12.74
CA LEU A 92 -7.89 -5.04 -12.11
C LEU A 92 -7.63 -6.28 -12.97
N PRO A 93 -6.47 -6.95 -12.79
CA PRO A 93 -6.24 -8.25 -13.42
C PRO A 93 -7.35 -9.25 -13.10
N VAL A 94 -7.67 -10.12 -14.06
CA VAL A 94 -8.70 -11.16 -13.88
C VAL A 94 -8.39 -12.01 -12.65
N GLY A 95 -9.40 -12.16 -11.77
CA GLY A 95 -9.29 -12.94 -10.53
C GLY A 95 -8.78 -12.15 -9.33
N VAL A 96 -8.25 -10.94 -9.51
CA VAL A 96 -7.88 -10.05 -8.41
C VAL A 96 -9.09 -9.22 -7.99
N ARG A 97 -9.52 -9.36 -6.73
CA ARG A 97 -10.64 -8.59 -6.17
C ARG A 97 -10.29 -7.85 -4.89
N ARG A 98 -9.44 -8.43 -4.04
CA ARG A 98 -9.03 -7.92 -2.72
C ARG A 98 -7.64 -8.44 -2.38
N GLY A 99 -7.05 -7.93 -1.30
CA GLY A 99 -5.75 -8.41 -0.81
C GLY A 99 -4.61 -8.08 -1.78
N TYR A 100 -4.69 -6.90 -2.39
CA TYR A 100 -3.66 -6.36 -3.26
C TYR A 100 -3.32 -4.94 -2.83
N LEU A 101 -2.11 -4.52 -3.16
CA LEU A 101 -1.68 -3.13 -3.11
C LEU A 101 -0.92 -2.80 -4.39
N LEU A 102 -0.71 -1.51 -4.63
CA LEU A 102 -0.03 -1.02 -5.81
C LEU A 102 1.39 -0.58 -5.46
N SER A 103 2.24 -0.49 -6.47
CA SER A 103 3.53 0.18 -6.35
C SER A 103 3.81 0.94 -7.64
N CYS A 104 4.51 2.06 -7.52
CA CYS A 104 5.08 2.73 -8.68
C CYS A 104 6.08 1.79 -9.36
N ALA A 105 6.04 1.71 -10.69
CA ALA A 105 7.09 1.10 -11.49
C ALA A 105 7.82 2.26 -12.18
N GLU A 106 8.97 2.67 -11.64
CA GLU A 106 9.70 3.91 -11.94
C GLU A 106 9.45 4.45 -13.36
N ASP A 107 9.90 3.72 -14.38
CA ASP A 107 9.71 4.11 -15.79
C ASP A 107 8.59 3.36 -16.49
N SER A 108 8.06 2.31 -15.86
CA SER A 108 7.25 1.28 -16.49
C SER A 108 5.77 1.32 -16.11
N GLY A 109 5.30 2.29 -15.31
CA GLY A 109 3.88 2.44 -14.95
C GLY A 109 3.55 1.98 -13.54
N LEU A 110 2.69 0.98 -13.40
CA LEU A 110 2.23 0.49 -12.09
C LEU A 110 2.47 -1.01 -11.92
N TYR A 111 2.97 -1.39 -10.76
CA TYR A 111 2.87 -2.76 -10.27
C TYR A 111 1.62 -2.95 -9.41
N LEU A 112 1.08 -4.16 -9.46
CA LEU A 112 0.09 -4.67 -8.53
C LEU A 112 0.62 -5.96 -7.94
N VAL A 113 0.68 -6.03 -6.61
CA VAL A 113 1.05 -7.24 -5.88
C VAL A 113 -0.20 -7.76 -5.18
N SER A 114 -0.59 -9.00 -5.47
CA SER A 114 -1.73 -9.65 -4.82
C SER A 114 -1.33 -10.95 -4.13
N ALA A 115 -2.03 -11.26 -3.05
CA ALA A 115 -1.90 -12.52 -2.33
C ALA A 115 -3.23 -13.28 -2.35
N HIS A 116 -3.17 -14.55 -2.76
CA HIS A 116 -4.29 -15.49 -2.64
C HIS A 116 -3.82 -16.72 -1.88
N GLY A 117 -4.20 -16.82 -0.61
CA GLY A 117 -3.56 -17.76 0.31
C GLY A 117 -2.08 -17.44 0.47
N PHE A 118 -1.21 -18.38 0.11
CA PHE A 118 0.25 -18.23 0.06
C PHE A 118 0.81 -18.00 -1.34
N GLN A 119 -0.04 -17.86 -2.35
CA GLN A 119 0.39 -17.56 -3.71
C GLN A 119 0.43 -16.05 -3.92
N LEU A 120 1.64 -15.54 -4.18
CA LEU A 120 1.86 -14.16 -4.60
C LEU A 120 1.81 -14.07 -6.12
N SER A 121 1.23 -12.99 -6.61
CA SER A 121 1.21 -12.66 -8.03
C SER A 121 1.61 -11.20 -8.22
N LEU A 122 2.57 -10.96 -9.11
CA LEU A 122 3.06 -9.65 -9.48
C LEU A 122 2.60 -9.31 -10.90
N TRP A 123 1.84 -8.23 -11.02
CA TRP A 123 1.31 -7.75 -12.30
C TRP A 123 1.89 -6.39 -12.63
N LEU A 124 2.17 -6.13 -13.91
CA LEU A 124 2.63 -4.84 -14.42
C LEU A 124 1.61 -4.26 -15.39
N ASN A 125 1.16 -3.04 -15.13
CA ASN A 125 0.44 -2.22 -16.09
C ASN A 125 1.39 -1.17 -16.65
N ARG A 126 1.71 -1.28 -17.94
CA ARG A 126 2.65 -0.36 -18.59
C ARG A 126 2.15 1.06 -18.75
N MET A 127 0.84 1.27 -18.59
CA MET A 127 0.20 2.57 -18.82
C MET A 127 0.59 3.19 -20.17
N THR A 128 0.77 2.35 -21.19
CA THR A 128 1.08 2.77 -22.56
C THR A 128 -0.20 3.24 -23.23
N GLY A 129 -0.42 4.55 -23.23
CA GLY A 129 -1.56 5.21 -23.87
C GLY A 129 -2.23 6.27 -22.99
N ASP A 130 -3.16 7.01 -23.57
CA ASP A 130 -4.07 7.95 -22.92
C ASP A 130 -5.25 7.27 -22.22
N GLY A 131 -5.48 5.98 -22.50
CA GLY A 131 -6.53 5.19 -21.87
C GLY A 131 -6.34 4.94 -20.37
N ASN A 132 -7.45 4.73 -19.67
CA ASN A 132 -7.56 4.52 -18.21
C ASN A 132 -6.94 3.20 -17.69
N GLY A 133 -5.93 2.65 -18.36
CA GLY A 133 -5.25 1.41 -17.95
C GLY A 133 -6.05 0.12 -18.14
N ALA A 134 -7.22 0.18 -18.81
CA ALA A 134 -8.25 -0.86 -18.86
C ALA A 134 -7.87 -2.20 -19.54
N ALA A 135 -6.74 -2.34 -20.24
CA ALA A 135 -6.40 -3.59 -20.95
C ALA A 135 -4.91 -3.98 -20.90
N GLY A 136 -4.16 -3.51 -19.88
CA GLY A 136 -2.70 -3.48 -19.92
C GLY A 136 -1.95 -4.36 -18.92
N TRP A 137 -2.62 -5.19 -18.12
CA TRP A 137 -1.95 -5.98 -17.07
C TRP A 137 -1.22 -7.20 -17.64
N LEU A 138 0.08 -7.28 -17.39
CA LEU A 138 0.93 -8.42 -17.67
C LEU A 138 1.29 -9.12 -16.35
N LEU A 139 1.04 -10.43 -16.25
CA LEU A 139 1.58 -11.23 -15.15
C LEU A 139 3.09 -11.34 -15.32
N VAL A 140 3.85 -10.74 -14.40
CA VAL A 140 5.31 -10.71 -14.43
C VAL A 140 5.90 -11.93 -13.72
N ASP A 141 5.38 -12.25 -12.54
CA ASP A 141 5.78 -13.43 -11.78
C ASP A 141 4.62 -13.94 -10.93
N THR A 142 4.63 -15.23 -10.62
CA THR A 142 3.78 -15.83 -9.60
C THR A 142 4.52 -16.96 -8.91
N PHE A 143 4.48 -16.96 -7.59
CA PHE A 143 5.14 -17.99 -6.80
C PHE A 143 4.47 -18.19 -5.44
N ASN A 144 4.66 -19.39 -4.89
CA ASN A 144 4.12 -19.78 -3.60
C ASN A 144 5.17 -19.58 -2.50
N ILE A 145 4.80 -18.94 -1.40
CA ILE A 145 5.72 -18.67 -0.28
C ILE A 145 5.53 -19.61 0.91
N ARG A 146 4.64 -20.61 0.81
CA ARG A 146 4.30 -21.52 1.92
C ARG A 146 5.54 -22.22 2.48
N GLU A 147 6.46 -22.65 1.62
CA GLU A 147 7.72 -23.28 2.04
C GLU A 147 8.67 -22.28 2.75
N GLY A 148 8.66 -21.01 2.35
CA GLY A 148 9.35 -19.96 3.09
C GLY A 148 8.80 -19.83 4.51
N CYS A 149 7.47 -19.94 4.66
CA CYS A 149 6.80 -19.84 5.95
C CYS A 149 7.05 -21.04 6.89
N THR A 150 7.20 -22.26 6.36
CA THR A 150 7.41 -23.45 7.20
C THR A 150 8.72 -23.40 8.00
N ARG A 151 9.71 -22.64 7.54
CA ARG A 151 10.97 -22.41 8.27
C ARG A 151 10.76 -21.74 9.62
N PHE A 152 9.68 -20.98 9.79
CA PHE A 152 9.36 -20.33 11.07
C PHE A 152 8.62 -21.26 12.04
N ALA A 153 8.07 -22.37 11.57
CA ALA A 153 7.32 -23.30 12.41
C ALA A 153 8.19 -24.08 13.40
N GLY A 154 9.50 -24.21 13.14
CA GLY A 154 10.44 -24.85 14.06
C GLY A 154 10.74 -24.04 15.33
N GLN A 155 10.31 -22.76 15.41
CA GLN A 155 10.60 -21.90 16.56
C GLN A 155 9.46 -21.83 17.58
N ASN A 156 8.22 -22.17 17.20
CA ASN A 156 7.07 -22.38 18.09
C ASN A 156 6.01 -23.19 17.32
N LEU A 157 5.60 -24.34 17.90
CA LEU A 157 4.71 -25.38 17.33
C LEU A 157 3.32 -24.88 16.87
N THR A 158 2.98 -23.61 17.08
CA THR A 158 1.69 -23.01 16.74
C THR A 158 1.63 -22.37 15.35
N SER A 159 2.73 -22.20 14.62
CA SER A 159 2.83 -21.28 13.46
C SER A 159 2.81 -21.95 12.07
N MET A 160 2.28 -23.18 11.95
CA MET A 160 2.25 -23.88 10.66
C MET A 160 1.13 -23.35 9.75
N PRO A 161 1.41 -23.09 8.46
CA PRO A 161 0.40 -22.72 7.47
C PRO A 161 -0.76 -23.72 7.38
N GLN A 162 -1.93 -23.36 7.91
CA GLN A 162 -3.14 -24.19 7.84
C GLN A 162 -3.86 -23.99 6.50
N ASP A 163 -4.61 -25.01 6.07
CA ASP A 163 -5.47 -24.87 4.90
C ASP A 163 -6.62 -23.91 5.23
N GLY A 164 -6.78 -22.87 4.39
CA GLY A 164 -7.72 -21.77 4.64
C GLY A 164 -7.07 -20.52 5.22
N ASP A 165 -5.81 -20.57 5.64
CA ASP A 165 -5.05 -19.37 5.98
C ASP A 165 -4.83 -18.50 4.74
N PHE A 166 -4.89 -17.19 4.95
CA PHE A 166 -4.61 -16.21 3.91
C PHE A 166 -3.68 -15.12 4.43
N LEU A 167 -2.89 -14.59 3.52
CA LEU A 167 -2.00 -13.46 3.76
C LEU A 167 -2.63 -12.20 3.19
N ARG A 168 -2.53 -11.10 3.93
CA ARG A 168 -2.90 -9.78 3.42
C ARG A 168 -1.65 -9.04 2.99
N VAL A 169 -1.67 -8.44 1.80
CA VAL A 169 -0.64 -7.48 1.37
C VAL A 169 -0.77 -6.23 2.23
N ALA A 170 0.23 -5.96 3.07
CA ALA A 170 0.20 -4.89 4.06
C ALA A 170 0.95 -3.63 3.61
N ALA A 171 2.01 -3.80 2.82
CA ALA A 171 2.73 -2.74 2.13
C ALA A 171 3.55 -3.33 0.98
N VAL A 172 3.77 -2.55 -0.08
CA VAL A 172 4.64 -2.92 -1.20
C VAL A 172 5.75 -1.87 -1.29
N GLY A 173 6.99 -2.33 -1.43
CA GLY A 173 8.13 -1.45 -1.66
C GLY A 173 8.11 -0.87 -3.07
N ASP A 174 8.81 0.26 -3.26
CA ASP A 174 8.94 0.90 -4.57
C ASP A 174 9.46 -0.10 -5.63
N ASN A 175 9.00 0.08 -6.86
CA ASN A 175 9.30 -0.80 -8.00
C ASN A 175 8.97 -2.29 -7.76
N ALA A 176 8.09 -2.59 -6.81
CA ALA A 176 7.78 -3.94 -6.35
C ALA A 176 9.05 -4.77 -6.06
N GLU A 177 10.03 -4.18 -5.39
CA GLU A 177 11.25 -4.89 -4.97
C GLU A 177 10.95 -5.92 -3.87
N PHE A 178 10.10 -5.53 -2.92
CA PHE A 178 9.68 -6.35 -1.79
C PHE A 178 8.21 -6.11 -1.42
N VAL A 179 7.66 -7.00 -0.62
CA VAL A 179 6.32 -6.90 -0.06
C VAL A 179 6.33 -7.28 1.42
N PHE A 180 5.53 -6.57 2.21
CA PHE A 180 5.19 -6.96 3.58
C PHE A 180 3.82 -7.62 3.60
N LEU A 181 3.73 -8.77 4.24
CA LEU A 181 2.51 -9.57 4.34
C LEU A 181 2.10 -9.67 5.81
N ASP A 182 0.87 -9.29 6.09
CA ASP A 182 0.23 -9.49 7.40
C ASP A 182 -0.36 -10.91 7.44
N TYR A 183 0.23 -11.73 8.30
CA TYR A 183 -0.27 -13.06 8.63
C TYR A 183 -1.08 -12.98 9.93
N ALA A 184 -2.27 -12.40 9.80
CA ALA A 184 -3.12 -12.02 10.93
C ALA A 184 -3.47 -13.17 11.88
N THR A 185 -3.60 -14.41 11.37
CA THR A 185 -3.85 -15.62 12.20
C THR A 185 -2.81 -15.78 13.30
N TYR A 186 -1.55 -15.41 13.02
CA TYR A 186 -0.42 -15.57 13.92
C TYR A 186 0.15 -14.25 14.45
N GLY A 187 -0.43 -13.11 14.06
CA GLY A 187 0.09 -11.80 14.45
C GLY A 187 1.52 -11.55 13.95
N VAL A 188 1.87 -12.09 12.78
CA VAL A 188 3.22 -12.04 12.20
C VAL A 188 3.24 -11.15 10.97
N VAL A 189 4.30 -10.37 10.79
CA VAL A 189 4.61 -9.73 9.50
C VAL A 189 5.77 -10.44 8.84
N LEU A 190 5.55 -10.81 7.58
CA LEU A 190 6.57 -11.39 6.71
C LEU A 190 7.07 -10.33 5.74
N TYR A 191 8.38 -10.20 5.62
CA TYR A 191 9.03 -9.56 4.50
C TYR A 191 9.29 -10.60 3.40
N VAL A 192 8.99 -10.24 2.15
CA VAL A 192 9.31 -11.06 0.99
C VAL A 192 10.03 -10.19 -0.03
N HIS A 193 11.27 -10.54 -0.34
CA HIS A 193 11.97 -9.96 -1.48
C HIS A 193 11.46 -10.63 -2.76
N LEU A 194 10.79 -9.87 -3.63
CA LEU A 194 10.02 -10.44 -4.74
C LEU A 194 10.92 -11.13 -5.79
N ARG A 195 12.08 -10.54 -6.10
CA ARG A 195 13.06 -11.11 -7.05
C ARG A 195 13.81 -12.34 -6.53
N SER A 196 14.38 -12.27 -5.32
CA SER A 196 15.17 -13.37 -4.75
C SER A 196 14.33 -14.45 -4.07
N ARG A 197 13.04 -14.17 -3.84
CA ARG A 197 12.06 -15.04 -3.16
C ARG A 197 12.45 -15.37 -1.71
N VAL A 198 13.32 -14.55 -1.13
CA VAL A 198 13.68 -14.62 0.29
C VAL A 198 12.47 -14.19 1.11
N VAL A 199 12.12 -15.01 2.11
CA VAL A 199 11.03 -14.76 3.06
C VAL A 199 11.64 -14.66 4.46
N GLU A 200 11.35 -13.57 5.16
CA GLU A 200 11.83 -13.30 6.51
C GLU A 200 10.69 -12.87 7.42
N LYS A 201 10.69 -13.38 8.66
CA LYS A 201 9.81 -12.87 9.70
C LYS A 201 10.43 -11.61 10.29
N VAL A 202 9.77 -10.47 10.11
CA VAL A 202 10.29 -9.15 10.56
C VAL A 202 9.58 -8.63 11.81
N TYR A 203 8.40 -9.18 12.12
CA TYR A 203 7.65 -8.82 13.32
C TYR A 203 6.76 -9.97 13.79
N GLU A 204 6.60 -10.08 15.10
CA GLU A 204 5.69 -11.01 15.76
C GLU A 204 5.05 -10.31 16.96
N GLN A 205 3.73 -10.31 17.01
CA GLN A 205 3.00 -9.75 18.15
C GLN A 205 3.18 -10.68 19.36
N PRO A 206 3.51 -10.16 20.55
CA PRO A 206 3.57 -10.99 21.74
C PRO A 206 2.17 -11.57 22.04
N PRO A 207 2.08 -12.81 22.56
CA PRO A 207 0.81 -13.38 22.94
C PRO A 207 0.15 -12.50 24.00
N TYR A 208 -1.09 -12.08 23.77
CA TYR A 208 -1.87 -11.39 24.79
C TYR A 208 -1.93 -12.27 26.05
N GLY A 209 -1.84 -11.66 27.24
CA GLY A 209 -1.72 -12.32 28.55
C GLY A 209 -2.84 -13.32 28.94
N HIS A 210 -3.78 -13.58 28.03
CA HIS A 210 -4.80 -14.61 28.13
C HIS A 210 -4.73 -15.65 26.99
N GLY A 211 -3.54 -16.03 26.52
CA GLY A 211 -3.32 -17.24 25.68
C GLY A 211 -4.05 -17.33 24.34
N ASN A 212 -4.92 -16.36 24.04
CA ASN A 212 -5.79 -16.31 22.88
C ASN A 212 -5.31 -15.16 22.01
N VAL A 213 -4.49 -15.49 21.01
CA VAL A 213 -4.36 -14.66 19.82
C VAL A 213 -5.78 -14.52 19.27
N HIS A 214 -6.37 -13.33 19.34
CA HIS A 214 -7.69 -13.11 18.75
C HIS A 214 -7.52 -13.12 17.24
N PRO A 215 -7.94 -14.18 16.53
CA PRO A 215 -7.77 -14.23 15.08
C PRO A 215 -8.61 -13.11 14.49
N GLY A 216 -7.97 -12.18 13.78
CA GLY A 216 -8.67 -11.21 12.93
C GLY A 216 -9.02 -9.85 13.50
N ILE A 217 -8.51 -9.43 14.68
CA ILE A 217 -8.82 -8.09 15.22
C ILE A 217 -7.68 -7.08 15.05
N SER A 218 -6.42 -7.51 15.02
CA SER A 218 -5.28 -6.59 14.92
C SER A 218 -4.74 -6.54 13.50
N ARG A 219 -5.18 -5.55 12.70
CA ARG A 219 -4.48 -5.20 11.45
C ARG A 219 -3.15 -4.55 11.83
N ILE A 220 -2.05 -5.11 11.38
CA ILE A 220 -0.75 -4.46 11.58
C ILE A 220 -0.65 -3.31 10.56
N HIS A 221 -0.62 -2.08 11.08
CA HIS A 221 -0.46 -0.90 10.26
C HIS A 221 1.04 -0.65 10.02
N ILE A 222 1.44 -0.67 8.76
CA ILE A 222 2.81 -0.33 8.35
C ILE A 222 2.76 1.09 7.77
N SER A 223 3.54 1.99 8.35
CA SER A 223 3.65 3.37 7.86
C SER A 223 5.06 3.62 7.36
N PRO A 224 5.26 3.82 6.04
CA PRO A 224 6.52 4.33 5.56
C PRO A 224 6.71 5.74 6.12
N PHE A 225 7.89 6.02 6.65
CA PHE A 225 8.28 7.35 7.08
C PHE A 225 9.51 7.78 6.29
N MET A 226 9.48 8.98 5.74
CA MET A 226 10.65 9.58 5.11
C MET A 226 11.45 10.31 6.17
N MET A 227 12.73 9.95 6.31
CA MET A 227 13.70 10.72 7.09
C MET A 227 14.65 11.46 6.13
N MET A 228 15.09 12.66 6.51
CA MET A 228 16.26 13.25 5.86
C MET A 228 17.45 12.34 6.12
N TRP A 229 18.07 11.83 5.05
CA TRP A 229 19.26 10.99 5.16
C TRP A 229 20.53 11.86 5.17
N PRO A 230 21.50 11.62 6.08
CA PRO A 230 21.47 10.62 7.15
C PRO A 230 20.52 11.01 8.29
N PRO A 231 19.85 10.04 8.94
CA PRO A 231 18.93 10.30 10.02
C PRO A 231 19.67 10.97 11.16
N VAL A 232 19.26 12.19 11.49
CA VAL A 232 19.74 12.90 12.67
C VAL A 232 18.86 12.48 13.83
N PHE A 233 19.30 11.47 14.58
CA PHE A 233 18.63 11.09 15.83
C PHE A 233 18.92 12.15 16.89
N PRO A 234 17.90 12.62 17.63
CA PRO A 234 18.13 13.48 18.79
C PRO A 234 19.06 12.76 19.78
N ALA A 235 20.11 13.43 20.24
CA ALA A 235 20.97 12.89 21.28
C ALA A 235 20.12 12.59 22.53
N LEU A 236 20.19 11.34 23.03
CA LEU A 236 19.61 10.99 24.32
C LEU A 236 20.24 11.92 25.36
N LYS A 237 19.44 12.78 26.00
CA LYS A 237 19.92 13.51 27.17
C LYS A 237 20.21 12.46 28.23
N GLY A 238 21.50 12.23 28.50
CA GLY A 238 21.96 11.36 29.57
C GLY A 238 21.19 11.71 30.85
N GLY A 239 20.61 10.67 31.46
CA GLY A 239 20.01 10.77 32.78
C GLY A 239 21.01 11.42 33.73
N HIS A 240 20.50 12.27 34.59
CA HIS A 240 21.26 12.94 35.63
C HIS A 240 22.18 11.95 36.37
N ASP A 241 23.49 12.07 36.16
CA ASP A 241 24.47 11.70 37.16
C ASP A 241 24.28 12.65 38.35
N GLN A 242 23.36 12.32 39.25
CA GLN A 242 23.40 12.85 40.60
C GLN A 242 24.41 12.03 41.40
N GLY A 243 25.66 12.46 41.32
CA GLY A 243 26.60 12.23 42.40
C GLY A 243 26.26 13.17 43.55
N GLN A 244 25.80 12.59 44.67
CA GLN A 244 26.15 12.99 46.03
C GLN A 244 26.25 11.75 46.90
#